data_AF-A0A917EJD1-F1
#
_entry.id   AF-A0A917EJD1-F1
#
_cell.length_a   1.000
_cell.length_b   1.000
_cell.length_c   1.000
_cell.angle_alpha   90.00
_cell.angle_beta   90.00
_cell.angle_gamma   90.00
#
_symmetry.space_group_name_H-M   'P 1'
#
loop_
_entity.id
_entity.type
_entity.pdbx_description
1 polymer ?
#
loop_
_entity_poly.entity_id
_entity_poly.type
_entity_poly.pdbx_seq_one_letter_code
_entity_poly.pdbx_strand_id
1 'polypeptide(L)'
;MAFVWRERTGHGQQVNVPMMDAMVNFNLIEHLWGATLDRPDLGMGYSRVFSPHHRPYPTQDGHICVMAAMDNQWLRLFDAIGRPELRDDPRFATAELRTDHID
;
A
#
# COMPACT_ATOMS: atom_id res chain seq x y z
N MET A 1 -13.80 -12.76 20.51
CA MET A 1 -14.79 -13.77 20.07
C MET A 1 -15.79 -14.08 21.19
N ALA A 2 -16.77 -13.19 21.43
CA ALA A 2 -17.70 -13.31 22.57
C ALA A 2 -18.62 -14.55 22.49
N PHE A 3 -19.01 -14.95 21.28
CA PHE A 3 -19.84 -16.15 21.08
C PHE A 3 -19.10 -17.43 21.49
N VAL A 4 -17.85 -17.62 21.02
CA VAL A 4 -17.03 -18.80 21.37
C VAL A 4 -16.78 -18.87 22.88
N TRP A 5 -16.56 -17.73 23.53
CA TRP A 5 -16.40 -17.67 24.98
C TRP A 5 -17.66 -18.16 25.72
N ARG A 6 -18.84 -17.70 25.28
CA ARG A 6 -20.12 -18.13 25.85
C ARG A 6 -20.35 -19.63 25.68
N GLU A 7 -20.08 -20.19 24.50
CA GLU A 7 -20.24 -21.64 24.25
C GLU A 7 -19.34 -22.49 25.15
N ARG A 8 -18.16 -22.00 25.52
CA ARG A 8 -17.21 -22.74 26.37
C ARG A 8 -17.43 -22.57 27.87
N THR A 9 -17.90 -21.40 28.29
CA THR A 9 -17.93 -21.01 29.71
C THR A 9 -19.34 -20.83 30.27
N GLY A 10 -20.37 -20.72 29.41
CA GLY A 10 -21.72 -20.35 29.81
C GLY A 10 -21.91 -18.86 30.13
N HIS A 11 -20.85 -18.05 30.13
CA HIS A 11 -20.90 -16.64 30.50
C HIS A 11 -20.83 -15.72 29.28
N GLY A 12 -21.60 -14.63 29.30
CA GLY A 12 -21.48 -13.55 28.31
C GLY A 12 -20.22 -12.69 28.52
N GLN A 13 -19.93 -11.81 27.55
CA GLN A 13 -18.87 -10.82 27.65
C GLN A 13 -19.34 -9.45 27.15
N GLN A 14 -18.84 -8.39 27.76
CA GLN A 14 -18.89 -7.05 27.19
C GLN A 14 -17.78 -6.91 26.14
N VAL A 15 -18.11 -6.42 24.95
CA VAL A 15 -17.14 -6.15 23.88
C VAL A 15 -17.09 -4.65 23.64
N ASN A 16 -15.95 -4.05 23.96
CA ASN A 16 -15.69 -2.65 23.67
C ASN A 16 -14.93 -2.56 22.34
N VAL A 17 -15.43 -1.75 21.40
CA VAL A 17 -14.79 -1.49 20.11
C VAL A 17 -14.62 0.04 19.97
N PRO A 18 -13.59 0.62 20.60
CA PRO A 18 -13.34 2.05 20.50
C PRO A 18 -13.06 2.43 19.04
N MET A 19 -13.71 3.50 18.55
CA MET A 19 -13.47 3.99 17.20
C MET A 19 -12.00 4.38 16.97
N MET A 20 -11.35 4.94 18.00
CA MET A 20 -9.94 5.33 17.93
C MET A 20 -9.04 4.11 17.69
N ASP A 21 -9.23 3.02 18.44
CA ASP A 21 -8.42 1.81 18.30
C ASP A 21 -8.58 1.18 16.91
N ALA A 22 -9.81 1.16 16.40
CA ALA A 22 -10.09 0.67 15.05
C ALA A 22 -9.42 1.55 13.97
N MET A 23 -9.52 2.87 14.10
CA MET A 23 -8.89 3.82 13.18
C MET A 23 -7.36 3.73 13.22
N VAL A 24 -6.78 3.66 14.41
CA VAL A 24 -5.33 3.48 14.60
C VAL A 24 -4.92 2.17 13.93
N ASN A 25 -5.56 1.04 14.25
CA ASN A 25 -5.23 -0.25 13.66
C ASN A 25 -5.24 -0.21 12.12
N PHE A 26 -6.27 0.41 11.53
CA PHE A 26 -6.41 0.49 10.07
C PHE A 26 -5.32 1.35 9.40
N ASN A 27 -4.92 2.47 10.04
CA ASN A 27 -3.97 3.41 9.44
C ASN A 27 -2.51 3.14 9.82
N LEU A 28 -2.27 2.45 10.94
CA LEU A 28 -0.95 2.33 11.54
C LEU A 28 0.06 1.65 10.62
N ILE A 29 -0.36 0.64 9.86
CA ILE A 29 0.54 -0.10 8.95
C ILE A 29 1.16 0.85 7.92
N GLU A 30 0.31 1.63 7.24
CA GLU A 30 0.74 2.56 6.20
C GLU A 30 1.48 3.78 6.77
N HIS A 31 1.14 4.23 7.97
CA HIS A 31 1.68 5.48 8.53
C HIS A 31 2.94 5.28 9.38
N LEU A 32 3.11 4.12 10.03
CA LEU A 32 4.26 3.85 10.88
C LEU A 32 5.51 3.52 10.04
N TRP A 33 5.35 2.77 8.93
CA TRP A 33 6.39 2.47 7.94
C TRP A 33 7.81 2.33 8.52
N GLY A 34 8.73 3.25 8.21
CA GLY A 34 10.13 3.21 8.63
C GLY A 34 10.34 3.30 10.15
N ALA A 35 9.40 3.89 10.89
CA ALA A 35 9.46 3.94 12.34
C ALA A 35 9.18 2.58 13.01
N THR A 36 8.64 1.59 12.28
CA THR A 36 8.60 0.20 12.79
C THR A 36 9.99 -0.43 12.93
N LEU A 37 10.98 0.10 12.20
CA LEU A 37 12.32 -0.47 12.09
C LEU A 37 13.37 0.30 12.92
N ASP A 38 12.94 1.28 13.73
CA ASP A 38 13.85 2.22 14.41
C ASP A 38 14.82 2.92 13.43
N ARG A 39 14.33 3.18 12.21
CA ARG A 39 15.07 3.79 11.11
C ARG A 39 14.48 5.17 10.80
N PRO A 40 14.83 6.21 11.57
CA PRO A 40 14.24 7.55 11.40
C PRO A 40 14.55 8.17 10.03
N ASP A 41 15.62 7.71 9.36
CA ASP A 41 16.00 8.13 8.02
C ASP A 41 15.03 7.67 6.93
N LEU A 42 14.28 6.58 7.16
CA LEU A 42 13.23 6.11 6.25
C LEU A 42 11.93 6.91 6.41
N GLY A 43 11.82 7.75 7.44
CA GLY A 43 10.65 8.56 7.73
C GLY A 43 9.41 7.76 8.16
N MET A 44 8.33 8.50 8.34
CA MET A 44 6.99 7.96 8.58
C MET A 44 6.21 7.94 7.26
N GLY A 45 5.31 6.96 7.13
CA GLY A 45 4.46 6.84 5.96
C GLY A 45 5.06 6.03 4.81
N TYR A 46 4.26 5.14 4.24
CA TYR A 46 4.64 4.38 3.06
C TYR A 46 4.78 5.31 1.85
N SER A 47 6.01 5.53 1.40
CA SER A 47 6.36 6.49 0.32
C SER A 47 5.44 6.39 -0.90
N ARG A 48 5.01 5.17 -1.24
CA ARG A 48 4.13 4.92 -2.39
C ARG A 48 2.71 5.43 -2.24
N VAL A 49 2.17 5.42 -1.03
CA VAL A 49 0.84 5.98 -0.75
C VAL A 49 0.87 7.49 -0.66
N PHE A 50 2.00 8.07 -0.20
CA PHE A 50 2.17 9.51 -0.04
C PHE A 50 2.68 10.23 -1.30
N SER A 51 3.11 9.51 -2.34
CA SER A 51 3.50 10.14 -3.61
C SER A 51 2.34 10.98 -4.18
N PRO A 52 2.61 12.20 -4.69
CA PRO A 52 1.58 13.00 -5.37
C PRO A 52 1.04 12.33 -6.65
N HIS A 53 1.75 11.32 -7.16
CA HIS A 53 1.34 10.52 -8.30
C HIS A 53 0.44 9.32 -7.93
N HIS A 54 0.27 9.02 -6.63
CA HIS A 54 -0.63 7.97 -6.15
C HIS A 54 -2.10 8.44 -6.16
N ARG A 55 -2.61 8.62 -7.37
CA ARG A 55 -3.97 9.12 -7.66
C ARG A 55 -4.49 8.52 -8.97
N PRO A 56 -5.80 8.57 -9.22
CA PRO A 56 -6.34 8.16 -10.52
C PRO A 56 -5.69 8.97 -11.66
N TYR A 57 -5.32 8.29 -12.73
CA TYR A 57 -4.72 8.91 -13.92
C TYR A 57 -5.80 9.29 -14.93
N PRO A 58 -5.72 10.48 -15.55
CA PRO A 58 -6.70 10.90 -16.55
C PRO A 58 -6.59 10.07 -17.83
N THR A 59 -7.74 9.75 -18.42
CA THR A 59 -7.90 9.12 -19.74
C THR A 59 -8.64 10.07 -20.69
N GLN A 60 -8.94 9.61 -21.91
CA GLN A 60 -9.71 10.42 -22.88
C GLN A 60 -11.15 10.71 -22.41
N ASP A 61 -11.74 9.82 -21.60
CA ASP A 61 -13.16 9.80 -21.25
C ASP A 61 -13.43 9.65 -19.73
N GLY A 62 -12.37 9.69 -18.91
CA GLY A 62 -12.50 9.47 -17.48
C GLY A 62 -11.17 9.37 -16.76
N HIS A 63 -11.12 8.51 -15.75
CA HIS A 63 -9.91 8.22 -14.98
C HIS A 63 -9.77 6.71 -14.77
N ILE A 64 -8.53 6.26 -14.61
CA ILE A 64 -8.20 4.88 -14.27
C ILE A 64 -7.20 4.84 -13.12
N CYS A 65 -7.40 3.91 -12.18
CA CYS A 65 -6.40 3.57 -11.18
C CYS A 65 -5.52 2.45 -11.73
N VAL A 66 -4.23 2.73 -11.90
CA VAL A 66 -3.26 1.75 -12.40
C VAL A 66 -2.23 1.49 -11.31
N MET A 67 -2.07 0.23 -10.93
CA MET A 67 -1.03 -0.20 -9.99
C MET A 67 -0.36 -1.47 -10.48
N ALA A 68 0.96 -1.41 -10.69
CA ALA A 68 1.82 -2.56 -10.90
C ALA A 68 2.65 -2.80 -9.63
N ALA A 69 2.41 -3.92 -8.97
CA ALA A 69 3.13 -4.32 -7.76
C ALA A 69 4.33 -5.21 -8.09
N MET A 70 4.14 -6.17 -9.01
CA MET A 70 5.13 -7.19 -9.36
C MET A 70 5.87 -6.87 -10.67
N ASP A 71 7.08 -7.39 -10.85
CA ASP A 71 7.92 -7.17 -12.04
C ASP A 71 7.18 -7.50 -13.35
N ASN A 72 6.52 -8.66 -13.40
CA ASN A 72 5.76 -9.08 -14.58
C ASN A 72 4.60 -8.12 -14.92
N GLN A 73 4.01 -7.45 -13.93
CA GLN A 73 2.97 -6.46 -14.13
C GLN A 73 3.56 -5.19 -14.73
N TRP A 74 4.74 -4.76 -14.26
CA TRP A 74 5.46 -3.61 -14.82
C TRP A 74 5.85 -3.83 -16.28
N LEU A 75 6.42 -5.00 -16.62
CA LEU A 75 6.77 -5.33 -18.00
C LEU A 75 5.55 -5.27 -18.93
N ARG A 76 4.43 -5.84 -18.49
CA ARG A 76 3.16 -5.78 -19.24
C ARG A 76 2.57 -4.37 -19.32
N LEU A 77 2.74 -3.58 -18.27
CA LEU A 77 2.29 -2.19 -18.24
C LEU A 77 3.05 -1.37 -19.26
N PHE A 78 4.38 -1.50 -19.35
CA PHE A 78 5.21 -0.82 -20.32
C PHE A 78 4.78 -1.09 -21.76
N ASP A 79 4.41 -2.34 -22.08
CA ASP A 79 3.84 -2.66 -23.39
C ASP A 79 2.47 -2.02 -23.61
N ALA A 80 1.60 -2.11 -22.60
CA ALA A 80 0.23 -1.62 -22.69
C ALA A 80 0.17 -0.10 -22.90
N ILE A 81 1.12 0.66 -22.35
CA ILE A 81 1.24 2.11 -22.56
C ILE A 81 2.06 2.48 -23.81
N GLY A 82 2.48 1.50 -24.61
CA GLY A 82 3.27 1.72 -25.83
C GLY A 82 4.69 2.23 -25.58
N ARG A 83 5.28 1.90 -24.42
CA ARG A 83 6.63 2.31 -24.00
C ARG A 83 7.51 1.10 -23.64
N PRO A 84 7.66 0.09 -24.53
CA PRO A 84 8.40 -1.13 -24.22
C PRO A 84 9.89 -0.89 -23.92
N GLU A 85 10.47 0.21 -24.37
CA GLU A 85 11.87 0.58 -24.08
C GLU A 85 12.12 0.87 -22.60
N LEU A 86 11.06 1.14 -21.81
CA LEU A 86 11.19 1.33 -20.36
C LEU A 86 11.56 0.05 -19.61
N ARG A 87 11.43 -1.12 -20.25
CA ARG A 87 11.88 -2.40 -19.69
C ARG A 87 13.39 -2.44 -19.45
N ASP A 88 14.16 -1.73 -20.29
CA ASP A 88 15.62 -1.68 -20.22
C ASP A 88 16.12 -0.42 -19.49
N ASP A 89 15.21 0.43 -19.01
CA ASP A 89 15.58 1.61 -18.24
C ASP A 89 16.11 1.19 -16.86
N PRO A 90 17.35 1.56 -16.49
CA PRO A 90 17.95 1.15 -15.23
C PRO A 90 17.14 1.63 -14.01
N ARG A 91 16.38 2.72 -14.13
CA ARG A 91 15.52 3.22 -13.05
C ARG A 91 14.38 2.26 -12.72
N PHE A 92 13.98 1.43 -13.68
CA PHE A 92 12.83 0.54 -13.56
C PHE A 92 13.19 -0.94 -13.45
N ALA A 93 14.49 -1.26 -13.35
CA ALA A 93 14.99 -2.63 -13.39
C ALA A 93 14.54 -3.49 -12.20
N THR A 94 14.43 -2.93 -10.99
CA THR A 94 14.01 -3.67 -9.78
C THR A 94 12.88 -2.97 -9.04
N ALA A 95 12.24 -3.68 -8.09
CA ALA A 95 11.18 -3.11 -7.27
C ALA A 95 11.68 -1.97 -6.38
N GLU A 96 12.90 -2.10 -5.85
CA GLU A 96 13.57 -1.07 -5.05
C GLU A 96 13.82 0.18 -5.91
N LEU A 97 14.44 0.01 -7.08
CA LEU A 97 14.74 1.14 -7.98
C LEU A 97 13.48 1.87 -8.44
N ARG A 98 12.38 1.15 -8.69
CA ARG A 98 11.07 1.76 -8.99
C ARG A 98 10.46 2.51 -7.82
N THR A 99 10.79 2.11 -6.58
CA THR A 99 10.35 2.81 -5.38
C THR A 99 11.19 4.06 -5.13
N ASP A 100 12.49 4.00 -5.39
CA ASP A 100 13.39 5.15 -5.29
C ASP A 100 13.11 6.23 -6.35
N HIS A 101 12.58 5.83 -7.52
CA HIS A 101 12.20 6.71 -8.64
C HIS A 101 10.67 6.82 -8.80
N ILE A 102 9.95 6.93 -7.68
CA ILE A 102 8.50 6.99 -7.70
C ILE A 102 7.92 8.31 -8.25
N ASP A 103 8.67 9.40 -8.12
CA ASP A 103 8.36 10.76 -8.62
C ASP A 103 9.33 11.15 -9.74
#